data_AF-A0A3D5HXE8-F1
#
_entry.id   AF-A0A3D5HXE8-F1
#
_cell.length_a   1.000
_cell.length_b   1.000
_cell.length_c   1.000
_cell.angle_alpha   90.00
_cell.angle_beta   90.00
_cell.angle_gamma   90.00
#
_symmetry.space_group_name_H-M   'P 1'
#
loop_
_entity.id
_entity.type
_entity.pdbx_description
1 polymer ?
#
loop_
_entity_poly.entity_id
_entity_poly.type
_entity_poly.pdbx_seq_one_letter_code
_entity_poly.pdbx_strand_id
1 'polypeptide(L)'
;PTPQVQREALEDWYGRLHNDGSYPQQNGKGPVEEPLACLRMLARHFDLPFRRDVLSRILNDQLKRSGQGALPLQAVAAICDLLGLRTTGLQPNSADLLTRLPFPAITLLNGHPLVLWQARQQQLLIGDPVAGQRWIDAAELLEQSAGEQLPVLCLERSASTPKARFGFSWFVPAIQKHRNALLQVVITSFFVQLLGLFNPLLIQQIIDAVISQGNYSSLNVLGTLLVAMALAQALLGSLRTYLFSDTTNR
;
A
#
# COMPACT_ATOMS: atom_id res chain seq x y z
N PRO A 1 -1.19 -17.69 6.74
CA PRO A 1 -1.26 -16.37 7.43
C PRO A 1 -2.59 -16.22 8.18
N THR A 2 -2.54 -15.89 9.47
CA THR A 2 -3.73 -15.61 10.28
C THR A 2 -4.45 -14.35 9.76
N PRO A 3 -5.78 -14.23 9.93
CA PRO A 3 -6.56 -13.08 9.44
C PRO A 3 -6.08 -11.73 9.99
N GLN A 4 -5.41 -11.72 11.15
CA GLN A 4 -4.77 -10.52 11.72
C GLN A 4 -3.57 -10.03 10.91
N VAL A 5 -2.69 -10.93 10.43
CA VAL A 5 -1.52 -10.58 9.62
C VAL A 5 -1.94 -10.00 8.26
N GLN A 6 -3.04 -10.51 7.71
CA GLN A 6 -3.59 -10.03 6.44
C GLN A 6 -4.22 -8.64 6.59
N ARG A 7 -4.88 -8.38 7.73
CA ARG A 7 -5.39 -7.05 8.10
C ARG A 7 -4.26 -6.05 8.35
N GLU A 8 -3.23 -6.43 9.10
CA GLU A 8 -2.05 -5.58 9.32
C GLU A 8 -1.33 -5.26 8.02
N ALA A 9 -1.16 -6.24 7.13
CA ALA A 9 -0.62 -6.01 5.80
C ALA A 9 -1.50 -5.05 5.02
N LEU A 10 -2.82 -5.21 5.02
CA LEU A 10 -3.71 -4.27 4.33
C LEU A 10 -3.64 -2.86 4.93
N GLU A 11 -3.61 -2.71 6.25
CA GLU A 11 -3.46 -1.39 6.87
C GLU A 11 -2.08 -0.77 6.67
N ASP A 12 -1.03 -1.59 6.50
CA ASP A 12 0.32 -1.13 6.14
C ASP A 12 0.39 -0.63 4.70
N TRP A 13 -0.48 -1.15 3.83
CA TRP A 13 -0.59 -0.74 2.44
C TRP A 13 -1.58 0.41 2.21
N TYR A 14 -2.65 0.52 3.01
CA TYR A 14 -3.76 1.46 2.79
C TYR A 14 -3.93 2.52 3.89
N GLY A 15 -3.17 2.45 5.00
CA GLY A 15 -3.39 3.30 6.17
C GLY A 15 -4.72 2.96 6.87
N ARG A 16 -4.99 3.58 8.04
CA ARG A 16 -6.31 3.47 8.70
C ARG A 16 -7.31 4.37 7.95
N LEU A 17 -8.43 3.79 7.53
CA LEU A 17 -9.53 4.47 6.84
C LEU A 17 -10.44 5.32 7.76
N HIS A 18 -10.17 5.39 9.07
CA HIS A 18 -10.96 6.20 10.01
C HIS A 18 -10.28 7.52 10.32
N ASN A 19 -10.88 8.61 9.84
CA ASN A 19 -10.57 9.99 10.20
C ASN A 19 -11.39 10.38 11.44
N ASP A 20 -11.07 9.80 12.60
CA ASP A 20 -11.72 10.12 13.88
C ASP A 20 -10.91 11.16 14.70
N GLY A 21 -10.01 11.90 14.04
CA GLY A 21 -9.09 12.83 14.72
C GLY A 21 -8.04 12.16 15.62
N SER A 22 -7.97 10.83 15.65
CA SER A 22 -6.97 10.06 16.38
C SER A 22 -5.73 9.80 15.52
N TYR A 23 -4.55 10.15 16.06
CA TYR A 23 -3.27 9.85 15.42
C TYR A 23 -3.08 8.34 15.22
N PRO A 24 -2.29 7.91 14.21
CA PRO A 24 -2.08 6.48 13.98
C PRO A 24 -1.37 5.85 15.18
N GLN A 25 -2.01 4.84 15.78
CA GLN A 25 -1.46 4.06 16.89
C GLN A 25 -1.05 2.68 16.40
N GLN A 26 0.15 2.21 16.74
CA GLN A 26 0.59 0.84 16.44
C GLN A 26 1.25 0.21 17.63
N ASN A 27 0.95 -1.07 17.84
CA ASN A 27 1.46 -1.81 18.98
C ASN A 27 2.68 -2.65 18.58
N GLY A 28 3.63 -2.77 19.50
CA GLY A 28 4.85 -3.56 19.34
C GLY A 28 5.46 -3.81 20.72
N LYS A 29 6.13 -4.95 20.90
CA LYS A 29 6.77 -5.30 22.17
C LYS A 29 8.18 -5.82 21.95
N GLY A 30 9.13 -5.29 22.72
CA GLY A 30 10.53 -5.67 22.66
C GLY A 30 11.37 -4.69 21.84
N PRO A 31 12.70 -4.88 21.86
CA PRO A 31 13.67 -3.86 21.48
C PRO A 31 13.70 -3.51 19.99
N VAL A 32 13.04 -4.32 19.15
CA VAL A 32 12.93 -4.09 17.70
C VAL A 32 11.50 -3.73 17.29
N GLU A 33 10.49 -4.39 17.86
CA GLU A 33 9.10 -4.18 17.47
C GLU A 33 8.54 -2.85 18.00
N GLU A 34 9.00 -2.36 19.15
CA GLU A 34 8.63 -1.03 19.67
C GLU A 34 9.08 0.11 18.74
N PRO A 35 10.38 0.23 18.38
CA PRO A 35 10.82 1.26 17.45
C PRO A 35 10.23 1.07 16.05
N LEU A 36 10.03 -0.18 15.61
CA LEU A 36 9.34 -0.46 14.35
C LEU A 36 7.90 0.05 14.36
N ALA A 37 7.17 -0.13 15.46
CA ALA A 37 5.81 0.38 15.62
C ALA A 37 5.79 1.92 15.59
N CYS A 38 6.72 2.59 16.29
CA CYS A 38 6.88 4.05 16.21
C CYS A 38 7.14 4.54 14.78
N LEU A 39 8.06 3.91 14.06
CA LEU A 39 8.33 4.23 12.66
C LEU A 39 7.11 3.98 11.77
N ARG A 40 6.32 2.94 12.05
CA ARG A 40 5.07 2.64 11.32
C ARG A 40 4.00 3.70 11.57
N MET A 41 3.87 4.17 12.80
CA MET A 41 2.98 5.27 13.14
C MET A 41 3.35 6.55 12.38
N LEU A 42 4.64 6.91 12.38
CA LEU A 42 5.15 8.08 11.67
C LEU A 42 5.00 7.95 10.15
N ALA A 43 5.30 6.77 9.59
CA ALA A 43 5.12 6.51 8.17
C ALA A 43 3.66 6.66 7.75
N ARG A 44 2.71 6.20 8.57
CA ARG A 44 1.27 6.42 8.31
C ARG A 44 0.89 7.90 8.41
N HIS A 45 1.38 8.61 9.43
CA HIS A 45 1.08 10.03 9.60
C HIS A 45 1.60 10.88 8.43
N PHE A 46 2.81 10.59 7.97
CA PHE A 46 3.44 11.30 6.86
C PHE A 46 3.15 10.70 5.48
N ASP A 47 2.30 9.68 5.38
CA ASP A 47 1.96 9.00 4.13
C ASP A 47 3.21 8.53 3.34
N LEU A 48 4.06 7.75 4.02
CA LEU A 48 5.34 7.24 3.53
C LEU A 48 5.27 5.74 3.23
N PRO A 49 6.02 5.25 2.23
CA PRO A 49 6.17 3.82 2.00
C PRO A 49 6.86 3.15 3.19
N PHE A 50 6.23 2.12 3.76
CA PHE A 50 6.74 1.39 4.91
C PHE A 50 7.12 -0.05 4.53
N ARG A 51 8.43 -0.33 4.40
CA ARG A 51 8.94 -1.68 4.11
C ARG A 51 9.35 -2.38 5.39
N ARG A 52 8.39 -3.06 6.04
CA ARG A 52 8.60 -3.76 7.33
C ARG A 52 9.89 -4.58 7.35
N ASP A 53 10.08 -5.50 6.39
CA ASP A 53 11.24 -6.41 6.39
C ASP A 53 12.58 -5.69 6.34
N VAL A 54 12.68 -4.59 5.59
CA VAL A 54 13.91 -3.80 5.45
C VAL A 54 14.19 -3.06 6.75
N LEU A 55 13.18 -2.38 7.30
CA LEU A 55 13.31 -1.62 8.55
C LEU A 55 13.60 -2.53 9.74
N SER A 56 12.91 -3.67 9.84
CA SER A 56 13.17 -4.69 10.87
C SER A 56 14.61 -5.21 10.80
N ARG A 57 15.17 -5.42 9.60
CA ARG A 57 16.57 -5.82 9.44
C ARG A 57 17.54 -4.72 9.89
N ILE A 58 17.32 -3.48 9.47
CA ILE A 58 18.17 -2.34 9.87
C ILE A 58 18.13 -2.16 11.39
N LEU A 59 16.95 -2.20 12.02
CA LEU A 59 16.79 -2.10 13.46
C LEU A 59 17.53 -3.22 14.20
N ASN A 60 17.42 -4.47 13.74
CA ASN A 60 18.14 -5.60 14.29
C ASN A 60 19.66 -5.42 14.21
N ASP A 61 20.17 -4.95 13.07
CA ASP A 61 21.61 -4.72 12.89
C ASP A 61 22.13 -3.59 13.79
N GLN A 62 21.37 -2.51 13.95
CA GLN A 62 21.73 -1.42 14.86
C GLN A 62 21.71 -1.87 16.32
N LEU A 63 20.73 -2.69 16.71
CA LEU A 63 20.63 -3.22 18.06
C LEU A 63 21.81 -4.13 18.41
N LYS A 64 22.21 -5.01 17.48
CA LYS A 64 23.40 -5.88 17.65
C LYS A 64 24.68 -5.08 17.80
N ARG A 65 24.81 -3.95 17.10
CA ARG A 65 25.98 -3.05 17.20
C ARG A 65 26.00 -2.22 18.48
N SER A 66 24.83 -1.82 18.98
CA SER A 66 24.71 -1.03 20.21
C SER A 66 25.17 -1.81 21.45
N GLY A 67 24.95 -3.13 21.49
CA GLY A 67 25.37 -3.99 22.60
C GLY A 67 24.62 -3.77 23.93
N GLN A 68 23.82 -2.71 24.03
CA GLN A 68 23.11 -2.28 25.25
C GLN A 68 21.64 -2.69 25.32
N GLY A 69 21.15 -3.51 24.39
CA GLY A 69 19.75 -3.98 24.39
C GLY A 69 18.69 -2.92 24.06
N ALA A 70 19.11 -1.66 23.80
CA ALA A 70 18.27 -0.57 23.31
C ALA A 70 18.94 0.16 22.14
N LEU A 71 18.13 0.84 21.32
CA LEU A 71 18.62 1.64 20.20
C LEU A 71 19.01 3.05 20.68
N PRO A 72 20.16 3.58 20.25
CA PRO A 72 20.49 4.97 20.52
C PRO A 72 19.59 5.92 19.70
N LEU A 73 19.30 7.10 20.24
CA LEU A 73 18.46 8.12 19.57
C LEU A 73 19.01 8.49 18.18
N GLN A 74 20.33 8.50 18.02
CA GLN A 74 20.99 8.79 16.74
C GLN A 74 20.70 7.73 15.68
N ALA A 75 20.57 6.47 16.06
CA ALA A 75 20.18 5.41 15.13
C ALA A 75 18.72 5.60 14.67
N VAL A 76 17.84 6.02 15.57
CA VAL A 76 16.44 6.35 15.23
C VAL A 76 16.39 7.54 14.27
N ALA A 77 17.17 8.60 14.51
CA ALA A 77 17.29 9.74 13.61
C ALA A 77 17.71 9.31 12.20
N ALA A 78 18.77 8.50 12.08
CA ALA A 78 19.25 8.00 10.80
C ALA A 78 18.20 7.17 10.04
N ILE A 79 17.40 6.36 10.76
CA ILE A 79 16.33 5.57 10.13
C ILE A 79 15.18 6.48 9.66
N CYS A 80 14.82 7.51 10.44
CA CYS A 80 13.85 8.51 10.01
C CYS A 80 14.33 9.27 8.77
N ASP A 81 15.62 9.62 8.69
CA ASP A 81 16.20 10.25 7.51
C ASP A 81 16.16 9.30 6.28
N LEU A 82 16.40 8.00 6.48
CA LEU A 82 16.25 6.98 5.42
C LEU A 82 14.81 6.85 4.92
N LEU A 83 13.82 7.10 5.76
CA LEU A 83 12.40 7.18 5.37
C LEU A 83 12.07 8.47 4.61
N GLY A 84 13.02 9.40 4.52
CA GLY A 84 12.85 10.69 3.86
C GLY A 84 12.26 11.76 4.77
N LEU A 85 12.28 11.60 6.09
CA LEU A 85 11.95 12.64 7.05
C LEU A 85 13.19 13.50 7.34
N ARG A 86 13.00 14.73 7.80
CA ARG A 86 14.07 15.50 8.46
C ARG A 86 13.93 15.35 9.95
N THR A 87 15.04 15.06 10.60
CA THR A 87 15.12 14.97 12.05
C THR A 87 15.87 16.17 12.64
N THR A 88 15.27 16.83 13.64
CA THR A 88 15.93 17.90 14.40
C THR A 88 15.99 17.48 15.87
N GLY A 89 17.21 17.30 16.39
CA GLY A 89 17.41 16.96 17.79
C GLY A 89 17.28 18.17 18.71
N LEU A 90 16.44 18.07 19.73
CA LEU A 90 16.26 19.07 20.77
C LEU A 90 16.38 18.39 22.15
N GLN A 91 16.75 19.18 23.17
CA GLN A 91 16.89 18.73 24.55
C GLN A 91 16.13 19.69 25.48
N PRO A 92 14.79 19.71 25.42
CA PRO A 92 13.98 20.49 26.35
C PRO A 92 14.28 20.10 27.80
N ASN A 93 14.42 21.12 28.65
CA ASN A 93 14.69 21.02 30.08
C ASN A 93 13.51 21.51 30.94
N SER A 94 12.36 21.79 30.34
CA SER A 94 11.15 22.24 31.04
C SER A 94 9.88 21.77 30.34
N ALA A 95 8.80 21.63 31.10
CA ALA A 95 7.47 21.27 30.60
C ALA A 95 6.94 22.29 29.56
N ASP A 96 7.22 23.58 29.75
CA ASP A 96 6.83 24.63 28.81
C ASP A 96 7.56 24.52 27.46
N LEU A 97 8.82 24.07 27.45
CA LEU A 97 9.53 23.83 26.19
C LEU A 97 9.01 22.56 25.50
N LEU A 98 8.69 21.51 26.27
CA LEU A 98 8.11 20.28 25.73
C LEU A 98 6.78 20.53 25.01
N THR A 99 5.93 21.40 25.56
CA THR A 99 4.63 21.72 24.96
C THR A 99 4.73 22.63 23.73
N ARG A 100 5.88 23.25 23.49
CA ARG A 100 6.16 24.14 22.34
C ARG A 100 6.96 23.47 21.23
N LEU A 101 7.27 22.18 21.36
CA LEU A 101 8.02 21.46 20.33
C LEU A 101 7.24 21.41 19.00
N PRO A 102 7.95 21.36 17.86
CA PRO A 102 7.35 20.93 16.62
C PRO A 102 6.95 19.46 16.71
N PHE A 103 5.69 19.17 16.39
CA PHE A 103 5.11 17.84 16.38
C PHE A 103 4.84 17.36 14.93
N PRO A 104 4.90 16.04 14.66
CA PRO A 104 5.22 14.97 15.60
C PRO A 104 6.71 14.90 15.96
N ALA A 105 7.01 14.38 17.14
CA ALA A 105 8.37 14.13 17.61
C ALA A 105 8.51 12.70 18.15
N ILE A 106 9.74 12.20 18.25
CA ILE A 106 10.04 10.90 18.87
C ILE A 106 11.06 11.09 19.99
N THR A 107 10.87 10.41 21.10
CA THR A 107 11.80 10.40 22.24
C THR A 107 12.08 8.97 22.68
N LEU A 108 13.17 8.76 23.41
CA LEU A 108 13.44 7.49 24.08
C LEU A 108 13.41 7.71 25.58
N LEU A 109 12.44 7.09 26.24
CA LEU A 109 12.30 7.09 27.68
C LEU A 109 12.81 5.75 28.22
N ASN A 110 13.93 5.76 28.95
CA ASN A 110 14.55 4.54 29.50
C ASN A 110 14.79 3.44 28.43
N GLY A 111 15.11 3.84 27.19
CA GLY A 111 15.29 2.92 26.05
C GLY A 111 14.01 2.56 25.29
N HIS A 112 12.83 2.97 25.78
CA HIS A 112 11.55 2.77 25.11
C HIS A 112 11.20 3.95 24.20
N PRO A 113 11.01 3.72 22.88
CA PRO A 113 10.66 4.79 21.95
C PRO A 113 9.19 5.18 22.09
N LEU A 114 8.93 6.47 22.18
CA LEU A 114 7.58 7.05 22.27
C LEU A 114 7.40 8.14 21.21
N VAL A 115 6.24 8.16 20.55
CA VAL A 115 5.88 9.23 19.61
C VAL A 115 5.06 10.30 20.32
N LEU A 116 5.48 11.55 20.26
CA LEU A 116 4.75 12.71 20.74
C LEU A 116 3.96 13.31 19.57
N TRP A 117 2.64 13.35 19.69
CA TRP A 117 1.75 13.76 18.59
C TRP A 117 1.34 15.22 18.63
N GLN A 118 1.04 15.72 19.81
CA GLN A 118 0.61 17.10 20.03
C GLN A 118 0.68 17.46 21.51
N ALA A 119 0.71 18.75 21.79
CA ALA A 119 0.52 19.30 23.12
C ALA A 119 -0.85 19.96 23.24
N ARG A 120 -1.44 19.89 24.44
CA ARG A 120 -2.61 20.68 24.83
C ARG A 120 -2.39 21.15 26.27
N GLN A 121 -2.29 22.46 26.45
CA GLN A 121 -1.98 23.06 27.76
C GLN A 121 -0.66 22.50 28.31
N GLN A 122 -0.69 21.74 29.41
CA GLN A 122 0.47 21.09 30.03
C GLN A 122 0.53 19.58 29.75
N GLN A 123 -0.32 19.08 28.86
CA GLN A 123 -0.40 17.66 28.52
C GLN A 123 0.12 17.39 27.11
N LEU A 124 0.76 16.23 26.96
CA LEU A 124 1.25 15.69 25.71
C LEU A 124 0.46 14.45 25.35
N LEU A 125 0.02 14.37 24.10
CA LEU A 125 -0.56 13.15 23.54
C LEU A 125 0.59 12.27 23.06
N ILE A 126 0.79 11.13 23.73
CA ILE A 126 1.83 10.17 23.38
C ILE A 126 1.22 8.95 22.71
N GLY A 127 1.90 8.43 21.70
CA GLY A 127 1.69 7.10 21.14
C GLY A 127 2.76 6.15 21.68
N ASP A 128 2.37 5.33 22.64
CA ASP A 128 3.22 4.30 23.24
C ASP A 128 2.95 2.95 22.53
N PRO A 129 3.97 2.29 21.94
CA PRO A 129 3.80 0.98 21.30
C PRO A 129 3.30 -0.14 22.23
N VAL A 130 3.51 -0.02 23.54
CA VAL A 130 3.17 -1.02 24.53
C VAL A 130 1.86 -0.66 25.23
N ALA A 131 1.75 0.59 25.72
CA ALA A 131 0.62 1.05 26.52
C ALA A 131 -0.52 1.67 25.70
N GLY A 132 -0.30 1.95 24.41
CA GLY A 132 -1.29 2.60 23.55
C GLY A 132 -1.20 4.12 23.58
N GLN A 133 -2.21 4.77 23.01
CA GLN A 133 -2.25 6.23 22.95
C GLN A 133 -2.86 6.80 24.24
N ARG A 134 -2.18 7.77 24.87
CA ARG A 134 -2.67 8.41 26.10
C ARG A 134 -2.16 9.84 26.23
N TRP A 135 -2.85 10.62 27.07
CA TRP A 135 -2.35 11.91 27.53
C TRP A 135 -1.46 11.70 28.76
N ILE A 136 -0.37 12.44 28.84
CA ILE A 136 0.54 12.50 29.99
C ILE A 136 0.89 13.95 30.27
N ASP A 137 1.10 14.32 31.53
CA ASP A 137 1.60 15.65 31.86
C ASP A 137 3.06 15.80 31.40
N ALA A 138 3.38 16.95 30.80
CA ALA A 138 4.71 17.23 30.26
C ALA A 138 5.78 17.23 31.38
N ALA A 139 5.42 17.69 32.58
CA ALA A 139 6.28 17.63 33.75
C ALA A 139 6.57 16.19 34.19
N GLU A 140 5.53 15.34 34.22
CA GLU A 140 5.67 13.92 34.57
C GLU A 140 6.61 13.19 33.59
N LEU A 141 6.49 13.48 32.29
CA LEU A 141 7.38 12.90 31.27
C LEU A 141 8.84 13.35 31.45
N LEU A 142 9.07 14.61 31.82
CA LEU A 142 10.41 15.13 32.08
C LEU A 142 11.02 14.52 33.35
N GLU A 143 10.24 14.36 34.42
CA GLU A 143 10.67 13.69 35.65
C GLU A 143 11.07 12.24 35.39
N GLN A 144 10.32 11.51 34.55
CA GLN A 144 10.64 10.14 34.15
C GLN A 144 11.95 10.04 33.35
N SER A 145 12.44 11.15 32.78
CA SER A 145 13.70 11.22 32.04
C SER A 145 14.94 11.49 32.91
N ALA A 146 14.83 11.23 34.22
CA ALA A 146 15.86 11.52 35.23
C ALA A 146 16.17 13.01 35.42
N GLY A 147 15.22 13.89 35.07
CA GLY A 147 15.09 15.23 35.66
C GLY A 147 15.95 16.37 35.09
N GLU A 148 16.88 16.11 34.17
CA GLU A 148 17.73 17.19 33.63
C GLU A 148 17.34 17.62 32.21
N GLN A 149 17.15 16.69 31.27
CA GLN A 149 16.81 16.97 29.87
C GLN A 149 16.14 15.76 29.22
N LEU A 150 15.12 15.99 28.37
CA LEU A 150 14.52 14.92 27.55
C LEU A 150 14.99 15.06 26.10
N PRO A 151 15.87 14.18 25.60
CA PRO A 151 16.23 14.18 24.18
C PRO A 151 15.01 13.84 23.31
N VAL A 152 14.68 14.74 22.39
CA VAL A 152 13.59 14.57 21.41
C VAL A 152 14.11 14.79 20.00
N LEU A 153 13.53 14.06 19.05
CA LEU A 153 13.73 14.27 17.62
C LEU A 153 12.42 14.78 17.03
N CYS A 154 12.39 16.03 16.64
CA CYS A 154 11.27 16.60 15.90
C CYS A 154 11.34 16.18 14.44
N LEU A 155 10.19 15.85 13.86
CA LEU A 155 10.10 15.22 12.55
C LEU A 155 9.30 16.09 11.59
N GLU A 156 9.88 16.36 10.44
CA GLU A 156 9.24 17.12 9.37
C GLU A 156 9.42 16.44 8.02
N ARG A 157 8.58 16.81 7.04
CA ARG A 157 8.80 16.39 5.66
C ARG A 157 10.04 17.10 5.10
N SER A 158 10.93 16.32 4.50
CA SER A 158 12.05 16.79 3.68
C SER A 158 11.63 17.02 2.23
N ALA A 159 12.43 17.78 1.48
CA ALA A 159 12.32 17.81 0.01
C ALA A 159 12.51 16.42 -0.63
N SER A 160 13.22 15.52 0.06
CA SER A 160 13.41 14.12 -0.33
C SER A 160 12.29 13.18 0.12
N THR A 161 11.26 13.67 0.82
CA THR A 161 10.18 12.81 1.30
C THR A 161 9.45 12.17 0.12
N PRO A 162 9.48 10.84 -0.02
CA PRO A 162 8.74 10.16 -1.07
C PRO A 162 7.24 10.36 -0.81
N LYS A 163 6.53 10.99 -1.75
CA LYS A 163 5.08 10.94 -1.75
C LYS A 163 4.68 9.48 -1.99
N ALA A 164 3.84 8.89 -1.13
CA ALA A 164 3.26 7.58 -1.41
C ALA A 164 2.54 7.62 -2.76
N ARG A 165 3.21 7.17 -3.82
CA ARG A 165 2.59 6.96 -5.13
C ARG A 165 2.05 5.55 -5.17
N PHE A 166 1.06 5.27 -4.32
CA PHE A 166 0.22 4.09 -4.50
C PHE A 166 -1.10 4.51 -5.14
N GLY A 167 -1.21 4.17 -6.43
CA GLY A 167 -2.40 4.33 -7.25
C GLY A 167 -2.22 3.57 -8.57
N PHE A 168 -3.29 3.47 -9.36
CA PHE A 168 -3.29 2.83 -10.69
C PHE A 168 -2.14 3.30 -11.61
N SER A 169 -1.54 4.46 -11.35
CA SER A 169 -0.36 4.99 -12.03
C SER A 169 0.89 4.08 -12.02
N TRP A 170 1.05 3.17 -11.05
CA TRP A 170 2.15 2.17 -11.09
C TRP A 170 1.84 0.96 -11.97
N PHE A 171 0.56 0.65 -12.18
CA PHE A 171 0.11 -0.44 -13.06
C PHE A 171 0.13 -0.04 -14.55
N VAL A 172 -0.10 1.25 -14.83
CA VAL A 172 -0.04 1.82 -16.19
C VAL A 172 1.28 1.52 -16.93
N PRO A 173 2.49 1.74 -16.37
CA PRO A 173 3.74 1.47 -17.08
C PRO A 173 3.96 -0.03 -17.35
N ALA A 174 3.47 -0.93 -16.49
CA ALA A 174 3.55 -2.37 -16.72
C ALA A 174 2.65 -2.82 -17.89
N ILE A 175 1.43 -2.29 -17.99
CA ILE A 175 0.54 -2.50 -19.15
C ILE A 175 1.14 -1.89 -20.43
N GLN A 176 1.76 -0.71 -20.33
CA GLN A 176 2.30 -0.01 -21.49
C GLN A 176 3.39 -0.80 -22.21
N LYS A 177 4.15 -1.63 -21.48
CA LYS A 177 5.19 -2.52 -22.03
C LYS A 177 4.64 -3.61 -22.96
N HIS A 178 3.38 -4.03 -22.79
CA HIS A 178 2.73 -5.09 -23.58
C HIS A 178 1.44 -4.65 -24.28
N ARG A 179 1.26 -3.34 -24.49
CA ARG A 179 0.04 -2.76 -25.06
C ARG A 179 -0.35 -3.35 -26.42
N ASN A 180 0.62 -3.71 -27.26
CA ASN A 180 0.35 -4.23 -28.60
C ASN A 180 -0.26 -5.64 -28.55
N ALA A 181 0.26 -6.52 -27.70
CA ALA A 181 -0.26 -7.87 -27.53
C ALA A 181 -1.65 -7.86 -26.87
N LEU A 182 -1.84 -7.00 -25.85
CA LEU A 182 -3.15 -6.80 -25.23
C LEU A 182 -4.19 -6.24 -26.22
N LEU A 183 -3.80 -5.29 -27.07
CA LEU A 183 -4.70 -4.73 -28.10
C LEU A 183 -5.09 -5.80 -29.14
N GLN A 184 -4.13 -6.61 -29.60
CA GLN A 184 -4.41 -7.72 -30.53
C GLN A 184 -5.40 -8.72 -29.95
N VAL A 185 -5.21 -9.09 -28.68
CA VAL A 185 -6.13 -9.96 -27.94
C VAL A 185 -7.52 -9.35 -27.87
N VAL A 186 -7.63 -8.07 -27.48
CA VAL A 186 -8.93 -7.38 -27.33
C VAL A 186 -9.66 -7.30 -28.68
N ILE A 187 -8.97 -6.89 -29.75
CA ILE A 187 -9.54 -6.81 -31.10
C ILE A 187 -9.99 -8.20 -31.57
N THR A 188 -9.15 -9.22 -31.41
CA THR A 188 -9.52 -10.59 -31.81
C THR A 188 -10.71 -11.10 -31.01
N SER A 189 -10.76 -10.82 -29.70
CA SER A 189 -11.88 -11.18 -28.82
C SER A 189 -13.17 -10.48 -29.25
N PHE A 190 -13.08 -9.21 -29.63
CA PHE A 190 -14.20 -8.41 -30.12
C PHE A 190 -14.80 -9.00 -31.40
N PHE A 191 -13.96 -9.37 -32.39
CA PHE A 191 -14.44 -10.02 -33.61
C PHE A 191 -15.05 -11.40 -33.34
N VAL A 192 -14.46 -12.19 -32.44
CA VAL A 192 -15.04 -13.49 -32.03
C VAL A 192 -16.41 -13.31 -31.38
N GLN A 193 -16.57 -12.31 -30.52
CA GLN A 193 -17.85 -11.98 -29.88
C GLN A 193 -18.89 -11.49 -30.90
N LEU A 194 -18.47 -10.65 -31.85
CA LEU A 194 -19.32 -10.16 -32.93
C LEU A 194 -19.81 -11.32 -33.80
N LEU A 195 -18.92 -12.22 -34.22
CA LEU A 195 -19.27 -13.46 -34.94
C LEU A 195 -20.17 -14.38 -34.08
N GLY A 196 -19.92 -14.46 -32.78
CA GLY A 196 -20.77 -15.21 -31.85
C GLY A 196 -22.22 -14.73 -31.86
N LEU A 197 -22.44 -13.42 -32.09
CA LEU A 197 -23.77 -12.83 -32.22
C LEU A 197 -24.45 -13.14 -33.57
N PHE A 198 -23.72 -13.52 -34.61
CA PHE A 198 -24.32 -13.91 -35.89
C PHE A 198 -25.07 -15.23 -35.81
N ASN A 199 -24.63 -16.16 -34.95
CA ASN A 199 -25.28 -17.46 -34.81
C ASN A 199 -26.77 -17.35 -34.41
N PRO A 200 -27.17 -16.62 -33.34
CA PRO A 200 -28.58 -16.44 -33.02
C PRO A 200 -29.37 -15.69 -34.12
N LEU A 201 -28.76 -14.73 -34.81
CA LEU A 201 -29.40 -14.02 -35.93
C LEU A 201 -29.67 -14.93 -37.14
N LEU A 202 -28.73 -15.83 -37.47
CA LEU A 202 -28.90 -16.79 -38.56
C LEU A 202 -29.97 -17.83 -38.23
N ILE A 203 -30.02 -18.30 -36.99
CA ILE A 203 -31.08 -19.21 -36.53
C ILE A 203 -32.45 -18.52 -36.66
N GLN A 204 -32.57 -17.24 -36.28
CA GLN A 204 -33.80 -16.45 -36.49
C GLN A 204 -34.17 -16.38 -37.97
N GLN A 205 -33.23 -16.07 -38.86
CA GLN A 205 -33.52 -15.98 -40.29
C GLN A 205 -33.91 -17.34 -40.90
N ILE A 206 -33.35 -18.45 -40.42
CA ILE A 206 -33.75 -19.79 -40.85
C ILE A 206 -35.20 -20.07 -40.41
N ILE A 207 -35.56 -19.72 -39.18
CA ILE A 207 -36.94 -19.88 -38.69
C ILE A 207 -37.91 -19.06 -39.57
N ASP A 208 -37.60 -17.79 -39.79
CA ASP A 208 -38.50 -16.86 -40.47
C ASP A 208 -38.59 -17.11 -41.99
N ALA A 209 -37.47 -17.42 -42.65
CA ALA A 209 -37.42 -17.55 -44.11
C ALA A 209 -37.60 -19.00 -44.60
N VAL A 210 -37.20 -20.00 -43.82
CA VAL A 210 -37.27 -21.41 -44.24
C VAL A 210 -38.45 -22.12 -43.60
N ILE A 211 -38.59 -22.02 -42.28
CA ILE A 211 -39.63 -22.77 -41.56
C ILE A 211 -41.00 -22.12 -41.78
N SER A 212 -41.09 -20.78 -41.72
CA SER A 212 -42.36 -20.08 -41.88
C SER A 212 -42.78 -19.90 -43.35
N GLN A 213 -41.85 -19.65 -44.27
CA GLN A 213 -42.16 -19.40 -45.69
C GLN A 213 -41.94 -20.62 -46.61
N GLY A 214 -41.34 -21.72 -46.12
CA GLY A 214 -41.12 -22.95 -46.89
C GLY A 214 -40.06 -22.85 -47.99
N ASN A 215 -39.21 -21.81 -48.00
CA ASN A 215 -38.22 -21.59 -49.06
C ASN A 215 -36.92 -22.38 -48.81
N TYR A 216 -36.91 -23.64 -49.24
CA TYR A 216 -35.75 -24.54 -49.11
C TYR A 216 -34.50 -24.09 -49.87
N SER A 217 -34.62 -23.22 -50.88
CA SER A 217 -33.43 -22.65 -51.56
C SER A 217 -32.64 -21.72 -50.64
N SER A 218 -33.32 -21.00 -49.74
CA SER A 218 -32.66 -20.16 -48.73
C SER A 218 -31.97 -20.99 -47.65
N LEU A 219 -32.48 -22.19 -47.36
CA LEU A 219 -31.88 -23.11 -46.38
C LEU A 219 -30.47 -23.55 -46.79
N ASN A 220 -30.26 -23.93 -48.06
CA ASN A 220 -28.95 -24.35 -48.54
C ASN A 220 -27.91 -23.23 -48.46
N VAL A 221 -28.31 -22.00 -48.80
CA VAL A 221 -27.44 -20.82 -48.72
C VAL A 221 -27.09 -20.48 -47.26
N LEU A 222 -28.10 -20.41 -46.38
CA LEU A 222 -27.90 -20.11 -44.96
C LEU A 222 -27.13 -21.22 -44.22
N GLY A 223 -27.38 -22.49 -44.57
CA GLY A 223 -26.68 -23.65 -44.01
C GLY A 223 -25.20 -23.66 -44.38
N THR A 224 -24.88 -23.37 -45.65
CA THR A 224 -23.48 -23.27 -46.11
C THR A 224 -22.78 -22.07 -45.45
N LEU A 225 -23.49 -20.96 -45.25
CA LEU A 225 -22.98 -19.79 -44.53
C LEU A 225 -22.66 -20.10 -43.06
N LEU A 226 -23.51 -20.88 -42.38
CA LEU A 226 -23.28 -21.34 -41.00
C LEU A 226 -22.01 -22.18 -40.88
N VAL A 227 -21.81 -23.14 -41.81
CA VAL A 227 -20.60 -23.98 -41.82
C VAL A 227 -19.34 -23.15 -42.07
N ALA A 228 -19.40 -22.23 -43.04
CA ALA A 228 -18.28 -21.33 -43.33
C ALA A 228 -17.95 -20.42 -42.13
N MET A 229 -18.96 -19.87 -41.45
CA MET A 229 -18.78 -19.06 -40.24
C MET A 229 -18.19 -19.87 -39.08
N ALA A 230 -18.65 -21.10 -38.85
CA ALA A 230 -18.13 -21.96 -37.79
C ALA A 230 -16.62 -22.27 -37.99
N LEU A 231 -16.20 -22.51 -39.25
CA LEU A 231 -14.79 -22.69 -39.59
C LEU A 231 -13.96 -21.42 -39.36
N ALA A 232 -14.48 -20.25 -39.76
CA ALA A 232 -13.81 -18.97 -39.51
C ALA A 232 -13.67 -18.67 -38.01
N GLN A 233 -14.70 -18.97 -37.20
CA GLN A 233 -14.66 -18.81 -35.74
C GLN A 233 -13.62 -19.74 -35.10
N ALA A 234 -13.55 -21.00 -35.52
CA ALA A 234 -12.55 -21.95 -35.03
C ALA A 234 -11.12 -21.49 -35.35
N LEU A 235 -10.89 -21.00 -36.57
CA LEU A 235 -9.59 -20.48 -37.00
C LEU A 235 -9.18 -19.23 -36.20
N LEU A 236 -10.08 -18.25 -36.07
CA LEU A 236 -9.82 -17.02 -35.30
C LEU A 236 -9.65 -17.31 -33.79
N GLY A 237 -10.41 -18.25 -33.24
CA GLY A 237 -10.26 -18.70 -31.85
C GLY A 237 -8.91 -19.39 -31.59
N SER A 238 -8.44 -20.17 -32.55
CA SER A 238 -7.11 -20.79 -32.51
C SER A 238 -6.00 -19.73 -32.57
N LEU A 239 -6.08 -18.78 -33.51
CA LEU A 239 -5.15 -17.65 -33.59
C LEU A 239 -5.08 -16.86 -32.29
N ARG A 240 -6.23 -16.58 -31.66
CA ARG A 240 -6.29 -15.91 -30.36
C ARG A 240 -5.51 -16.66 -29.30
N THR A 241 -5.71 -17.97 -29.21
CA THR A 241 -5.05 -18.85 -28.22
C THR A 241 -3.54 -18.88 -28.46
N TYR A 242 -3.12 -18.93 -29.72
CA TYR A 242 -1.71 -18.90 -30.12
C TYR A 242 -1.04 -17.55 -29.75
N LEU A 243 -1.69 -16.42 -30.06
CA LEU A 243 -1.19 -15.09 -29.69
C LEU A 243 -1.06 -14.91 -28.17
N PHE A 244 -1.98 -15.48 -27.39
CA PHE A 244 -1.89 -15.51 -25.94
C PHE A 244 -0.71 -16.34 -25.42
N SER A 245 -0.49 -17.52 -26.01
CA SER A 245 0.62 -18.40 -25.61
C SER A 245 1.98 -17.78 -25.94
N ASP A 246 2.14 -17.15 -27.10
CA ASP A 246 3.39 -16.50 -27.50
C ASP A 246 3.70 -15.26 -26.65
N THR A 247 2.66 -14.50 -26.25
CA THR A 247 2.80 -13.35 -25.36
C THR A 247 3.17 -13.76 -23.92
N THR A 248 2.72 -14.94 -23.47
CA THR A 248 2.99 -15.45 -22.11
C THR A 248 4.37 -16.11 -22.00
N ASN A 249 4.96 -16.56 -23.12
CA ASN A 249 6.23 -17.28 -23.16
C ASN A 249 7.47 -16.38 -23.37
N ARG A 250 7.35 -15.05 -23.22
CA ARG A 250 8.45 -14.08 -23.31
C ARG A 250 8.52 -13.15 -22.11
#